data_AF-A0A252F2K6-F1
#
_entry.id   AF-A0A252F2K6-F1
#
_cell.length_a   1.000
_cell.length_b   1.000
_cell.length_c   1.000
_cell.angle_alpha   90.00
_cell.angle_beta   90.00
_cell.angle_gamma   90.00
#
_symmetry.space_group_name_H-M   'P 1'
#
loop_
_entity.id
_entity.type
_entity.pdbx_description
1 polymer ?
#
loop_
_entity_poly.entity_id
_entity_poly.type
_entity_poly.pdbx_seq_one_letter_code
_entity_poly.pdbx_strand_id
1 'polypeptide(L)'
;MNETIAKLEEICQKYPQSIPVAVAAEFEGIDPETLRTALKNKTCPFGYISNPGYRAKFVIPTLTFYMFHTCGRVFDTGAVV
;
A
#
# COMPACT_ATOMS: atom_id res chain seq x y z
N MET A 1 -6.31 -12.52 19.71
CA MET A 1 -6.46 -11.21 19.05
C MET A 1 -5.46 -11.16 17.93
N ASN A 2 -5.86 -10.89 16.69
CA ASN A 2 -4.98 -10.94 15.52
C ASN A 2 -3.88 -9.88 15.64
N GLU A 3 -2.66 -10.29 16.00
CA GLU A 3 -1.49 -9.43 16.20
C GLU A 3 -1.18 -8.55 14.97
N THR A 4 -1.60 -8.98 13.78
CA THR A 4 -1.50 -8.26 12.52
C THR A 4 -2.33 -6.96 12.49
N ILE A 5 -3.50 -6.95 13.15
CA ILE A 5 -4.39 -5.77 13.15
C ILE A 5 -3.84 -4.70 14.08
N ALA A 6 -3.34 -5.08 15.26
CA ALA A 6 -2.73 -4.13 16.19
C ALA A 6 -1.52 -3.41 15.56
N LYS A 7 -0.65 -4.15 14.85
CA LYS A 7 0.48 -3.56 14.10
C LYS A 7 0.01 -2.64 12.99
N LEU A 8 -1.06 -2.99 12.28
CA LEU A 8 -1.64 -2.15 11.24
C LEU A 8 -2.15 -0.81 11.82
N GLU A 9 -2.84 -0.85 12.96
CA GLU A 9 -3.33 0.34 13.66
C GLU A 9 -2.18 1.25 14.12
N GLU A 10 -1.11 0.69 14.68
CA GLU A 10 0.09 1.46 15.06
C GLU A 10 0.72 2.17 13.86
N ILE A 11 0.86 1.48 12.72
CA ILE A 11 1.40 2.06 11.48
C ILE A 11 0.48 3.20 11.00
N CYS A 12 -0.84 3.01 11.06
CA CYS A 12 -1.80 4.01 10.62
C CYS A 12 -1.80 5.26 11.52
N GLN A 13 -1.60 5.09 12.83
CA GLN A 13 -1.46 6.20 13.77
C GLN A 13 -0.14 6.96 13.55
N LYS A 14 0.95 6.24 13.29
CA LYS A 14 2.28 6.84 13.05
C LYS A 14 2.35 7.60 11.73
N TYR A 15 1.62 7.11 10.72
CA TYR A 15 1.58 7.68 9.38
C TYR A 15 0.13 7.91 8.95
N PRO A 16 -0.52 9.00 9.38
CA PRO A 16 -1.95 9.19 9.13
C PRO A 16 -2.31 9.54 7.68
N GLN A 17 -1.38 10.17 6.93
CA GLN A 17 -1.64 10.63 5.55
C GLN A 17 -1.06 9.70 4.48
N SER A 18 0.18 9.25 4.66
CA SER A 18 0.82 8.33 3.72
C SER A 18 1.89 7.49 4.40
N ILE A 19 1.85 6.20 4.12
CA ILE A 19 2.79 5.22 4.67
C ILE A 19 4.04 5.19 3.76
N PRO A 20 5.26 5.29 4.31
CA PRO A 20 6.47 5.08 3.54
C PRO A 20 6.55 3.66 2.98
N VAL A 21 7.07 3.51 1.77
CA VAL A 21 7.18 2.20 1.11
C VAL A 21 7.96 1.18 1.94
N ALA A 22 9.00 1.61 2.66
CA ALA A 22 9.76 0.73 3.54
C ALA A 22 8.92 0.14 4.69
N VAL A 23 8.02 0.95 5.26
CA VAL A 23 7.16 0.52 6.38
C VAL A 23 6.08 -0.45 5.89
N ALA A 24 5.48 -0.14 4.73
CA ALA A 24 4.52 -1.06 4.11
C ALA A 24 5.18 -2.38 3.68
N ALA A 25 6.41 -2.33 3.16
CA ALA A 25 7.17 -3.52 2.77
C ALA A 25 7.53 -4.39 3.98
N GLU A 26 7.93 -3.78 5.10
CA GLU A 26 8.21 -4.48 6.35
C GLU A 26 6.96 -5.15 6.92
N PHE A 27 5.80 -4.48 6.85
CA PHE A 27 4.52 -5.05 7.27
C PHE A 27 4.10 -6.25 6.41
N GLU A 28 4.27 -6.14 5.09
CA GLU A 28 3.97 -7.21 4.12
C GLU A 28 5.02 -8.33 4.12
N GLY A 29 6.18 -8.12 4.75
CA GLY A 29 7.30 -9.07 4.75
C GLY A 29 8.01 -9.22 3.40
N ILE A 30 7.95 -8.19 2.55
CA ILE A 30 8.58 -8.18 1.21
C ILE A 30 9.71 -7.16 1.13
N ASP A 31 10.59 -7.32 0.15
CA ASP A 31 11.64 -6.35 -0.09
C ASP A 31 11.06 -5.00 -0.61
N PRO A 32 11.51 -3.84 -0.10
CA PRO A 32 11.02 -2.54 -0.53
C PRO A 32 11.22 -2.26 -2.02
N GLU A 33 12.24 -2.82 -2.68
CA GLU A 33 12.42 -2.70 -4.14
C GLU A 33 11.35 -3.51 -4.90
N THR A 34 10.95 -4.66 -4.37
CA THR A 34 9.84 -5.46 -4.91
C THR A 34 8.54 -4.67 -4.84
N LEU A 35 8.27 -4.02 -3.71
CA LEU A 35 7.08 -3.18 -3.55
C LEU A 35 7.12 -1.95 -4.47
N ARG A 36 8.28 -1.29 -4.60
CA ARG A 36 8.48 -0.19 -5.57
C ARG A 36 8.20 -0.64 -7.00
N THR A 37 8.63 -1.84 -7.36
CA THR A 37 8.39 -2.42 -8.69
C THR A 37 6.91 -2.70 -8.91
N ALA A 38 6.21 -3.25 -7.92
CA ALA A 38 4.76 -3.44 -7.99
C ALA A 38 3.99 -2.10 -8.12
N LEU A 39 4.42 -1.07 -7.41
CA LEU A 39 3.87 0.29 -7.53
C LEU A 39 4.13 0.91 -8.91
N LYS A 40 5.31 0.70 -9.49
CA LYS A 40 5.64 1.13 -10.88
C LYS A 40 4.76 0.41 -11.90
N ASN A 41 4.56 -0.90 -11.72
CA ASN A 41 3.77 -1.73 -12.63
C ASN A 41 2.26 -1.58 -12.44
N LYS A 42 1.81 -0.75 -11.49
CA LYS A 42 0.39 -0.56 -11.13
C LYS A 42 -0.31 -1.86 -10.73
N THR A 43 0.44 -2.84 -10.24
CA THR A 43 -0.09 -4.13 -9.75
C THR A 43 -0.38 -4.10 -8.25
N CYS A 44 0.05 -3.05 -7.55
CA CYS A 44 -0.19 -2.87 -6.13
C CYS A 44 -1.59 -2.25 -5.90
N PRO A 45 -2.48 -2.90 -5.14
CA PRO A 45 -3.85 -2.43 -4.94
C PRO A 45 -3.99 -1.30 -3.91
N PHE A 46 -2.97 -1.09 -3.06
CA PHE A 46 -3.03 -0.14 -1.94
C PHE A 46 -2.17 1.12 -2.14
N GLY A 47 -1.50 1.26 -3.28
CA GLY A 47 -0.63 2.40 -3.55
C GLY A 47 -0.44 2.64 -5.03
N TYR A 48 0.09 3.82 -5.35
CA TYR A 48 0.34 4.25 -6.72
C TYR A 48 1.62 5.07 -6.83
N ILE A 49 2.10 5.20 -8.06
CA ILE A 49 3.17 6.11 -8.43
C ILE A 49 2.57 7.41 -8.97
N SER A 50 2.92 8.53 -8.33
CA SER A 50 2.64 9.87 -8.84
C SER A 50 3.85 10.38 -9.62
N ASN A 51 3.60 10.96 -10.79
CA ASN A 51 4.61 11.52 -11.69
C ASN A 51 5.68 10.50 -12.15
N PRO A 52 5.32 9.50 -12.98
CA PRO A 52 6.26 8.50 -13.48
C PRO A 52 7.32 9.17 -14.38
N GLY A 53 8.52 9.39 -13.84
CA GLY A 53 9.62 10.09 -14.51
C GLY A 53 10.77 10.36 -13.54
N TYR A 54 11.57 11.42 -13.79
CA TYR A 54 12.73 11.80 -12.96
C TYR A 54 12.40 12.15 -11.49
N ARG A 55 11.11 12.39 -11.19
CA ARG A 55 10.59 12.68 -9.84
C ARG A 55 9.43 11.76 -9.48
N ALA A 56 9.64 10.46 -9.67
CA ALA A 56 8.72 9.43 -9.23
C ALA A 56 8.46 9.53 -7.72
N LYS A 57 7.22 9.78 -7.33
CA LYS A 57 6.78 9.77 -5.94
C LYS A 57 5.90 8.56 -5.70
N PHE A 58 6.37 7.65 -4.85
CA PHE A 58 5.55 6.53 -4.38
C PHE A 58 4.61 7.03 -3.29
N VAL A 59 3.32 6.77 -3.47
CA VAL A 59 2.28 7.18 -2.53
C VAL A 59 1.48 5.95 -2.13
N ILE A 60 1.51 5.65 -0.84
CA ILE A 60 0.65 4.64 -0.22
C ILE A 60 -0.24 5.40 0.75
N PRO A 61 -1.51 5.66 0.39
CA PRO A 61 -2.45 6.32 1.29
C PRO A 61 -2.79 5.38 2.45
N THR A 62 -2.68 5.89 3.67
CA THR A 62 -2.91 5.12 4.90
C THR A 62 -4.31 4.52 4.95
N LEU A 63 -5.31 5.30 4.55
CA LEU A 63 -6.69 4.85 4.50
C LEU A 63 -6.87 3.68 3.52
N THR A 64 -6.26 3.75 2.33
CA THR A 64 -6.33 2.68 1.32
C THR A 64 -5.63 1.42 1.81
N PHE A 65 -4.48 1.57 2.46
CA PHE A 65 -3.75 0.45 3.06
C PHE A 65 -4.58 -0.22 4.17
N TYR A 66 -5.14 0.57 5.08
CA TYR A 66 -6.01 0.06 6.14
C TYR A 66 -7.23 -0.68 5.59
N MET A 67 -7.97 -0.05 4.68
CA MET A 67 -9.15 -0.64 4.04
C MET A 67 -8.82 -1.95 3.30
N PHE A 68 -7.66 -2.03 2.64
CA PHE A 68 -7.23 -3.25 1.96
C PHE A 68 -7.09 -4.44 2.92
N HIS A 69 -6.57 -4.19 4.12
CA HIS A 69 -6.39 -5.23 5.14
C HIS A 69 -7.64 -5.52 5.98
N THR A 70 -8.51 -4.53 6.20
CA THR A 70 -9.68 -4.70 7.08
C THR A 70 -10.99 -5.01 6.37
N CYS A 71 -11.20 -4.47 5.16
CA CYS A 71 -12.48 -4.60 4.46
C CYS A 71 -12.55 -5.81 3.50
N GLY A 72 -11.44 -6.54 3.32
CA GLY A 72 -11.37 -7.59 2.31
C GLY A 72 -11.32 -6.99 0.90
N ARG A 73 -10.59 -7.65 -0.01
CA ARG A 73 -10.31 -7.16 -1.36
C ARG A 73 -11.61 -6.90 -2.14
N VAL A 74 -12.07 -5.65 -2.21
CA VAL A 74 -13.06 -5.23 -3.20
C VAL A 74 -12.32 -5.06 -4.52
N PHE A 75 -12.25 -6.15 -5.28
CA PHE A 75 -11.87 -6.09 -6.68
C PHE A 75 -13.07 -5.55 -7.47
N ASP A 76 -12.99 -4.31 -7.95
CA ASP A 76 -13.64 -4.01 -9.22
C ASP A 76 -12.86 -4.79 -10.27
N THR A 77 -13.38 -5.97 -10.62
CA THR A 77 -12.90 -6.71 -11.78
C THR A 77 -13.34 -5.85 -12.95
N GLY A 78 -12.43 -5.02 -13.46
CA GLY A 78 -12.71 -4.16 -14.61
C GLY A 78 -13.39 -5.00 -15.68
N ALA A 79 -14.68 -4.73 -15.88
CA ALA A 79 -15.44 -5.27 -16.98
C ALA A 79 -14.72 -4.80 -18.25
N VAL A 80 -14.13 -5.76 -18.95
CA VAL A 80 -13.73 -5.59 -20.34
C VAL A 80 -15.04 -5.38 -21.12
N VAL A 81 -15.30 -4.14 -21.51
CA VAL A 81 -16.28 -3.79 -22.56
C VAL A 81 -15.67 -4.02 -23.93
#